data_AF-A0A955RFZ1-F1
#
_entry.id   AF-A0A955RFZ1-F1
#
_cell.length_a   1.000
_cell.length_b   1.000
_cell.length_c   1.000
_cell.angle_alpha   90.00
_cell.angle_beta   90.00
_cell.angle_gamma   90.00
#
_symmetry.space_group_name_H-M   'P 1'
#
loop_
_entity.id
_entity.type
_entity.pdbx_description
1 polymer ?
#
loop_
_entity_poly.entity_id
_entity_poly.type
_entity_poly.pdbx_seq_one_letter_code
_entity_poly.pdbx_strand_id
1 'polypeptide(L)'
;QRTAVEGTSWQLEGQPERAVAAWREGARQLETTGQLLQAAGVRHRLGRALGGDEGAALVQAAEAWMKGQGVVDPEGMVRMVMGTP
;
A
#
# COMPACT_ATOMS: atom_id res chain seq x y z
N GLN A 1 -13.26 -4.53 1.93
CA GLN A 1 -12.49 -5.17 0.84
C GLN A 1 -12.58 -4.44 -0.51
N ARG A 2 -13.68 -3.72 -0.83
CA ARG A 2 -13.89 -3.10 -2.15
C ARG A 2 -12.91 -1.95 -2.50
N THR A 3 -12.46 -1.16 -1.52
CA THR A 3 -11.65 0.06 -1.71
C THR A 3 -10.17 -0.16 -2.07
N ALA A 4 -9.54 -1.25 -1.62
CA ALA A 4 -8.13 -1.52 -1.91
C ALA A 4 -7.90 -1.98 -3.37
N VAL A 5 -8.86 -2.72 -3.93
CA VAL A 5 -8.85 -3.18 -5.33
C VAL A 5 -9.17 -2.02 -6.29
N GLU A 6 -10.07 -1.12 -5.90
CA GLU A 6 -10.44 0.07 -6.68
C GLU A 6 -9.26 1.03 -6.89
N GLY A 7 -8.38 1.20 -5.89
CA GLY A 7 -7.17 2.03 -6.04
C GLY A 7 -6.25 1.54 -7.15
N THR A 8 -6.13 0.22 -7.32
CA THR A 8 -5.33 -0.40 -8.39
C THR A 8 -5.98 -0.21 -9.76
N SER A 9 -7.33 -0.23 -9.85
CA SER A 9 -8.08 0.07 -11.08
C SER A 9 -7.87 1.52 -11.52
N TRP A 10 -7.98 2.48 -10.59
CA TRP A 10 -7.79 3.90 -10.91
C TRP A 10 -6.35 4.26 -11.28
N GLN A 11 -5.35 3.54 -10.76
CA GLN A 11 -3.96 3.70 -11.20
C GLN A 11 -3.78 3.29 -12.66
N LEU A 12 -4.44 2.22 -13.10
CA LEU A 12 -4.41 1.74 -14.48
C LEU A 12 -5.26 2.59 -15.43
N GLU A 13 -6.29 3.26 -14.89
CA GLU A 13 -7.16 4.20 -15.62
C GLU A 13 -6.61 5.64 -15.67
N GLY A 14 -5.41 5.90 -15.13
CA GLY A 14 -4.77 7.23 -15.18
C GLY A 14 -5.41 8.28 -14.25
N GLN A 15 -6.01 7.86 -13.13
CA GLN A 15 -6.63 8.73 -12.12
C GLN A 15 -5.84 8.67 -10.79
N PRO A 16 -4.62 9.22 -10.73
CA PRO A 16 -3.70 9.06 -9.61
C PRO A 16 -4.26 9.63 -8.30
N GLU A 17 -5.01 10.73 -8.34
CA GLU A 17 -5.59 11.36 -7.15
C GLU A 17 -6.65 10.47 -6.50
N ARG A 18 -7.47 9.78 -7.32
CA ARG A 18 -8.47 8.85 -6.82
C ARG A 18 -7.82 7.59 -6.26
N ALA A 19 -6.78 7.09 -6.91
CA ALA A 19 -6.00 5.95 -6.42
C ALA A 19 -5.38 6.24 -5.04
N VAL A 20 -4.77 7.42 -4.89
CA VAL A 20 -4.23 7.92 -3.61
C VAL A 20 -5.32 8.00 -2.52
N ALA A 21 -6.49 8.56 -2.84
CA ALA A 21 -7.59 8.64 -1.90
C ALA A 21 -8.10 7.26 -1.47
N ALA A 22 -8.26 6.32 -2.42
CA ALA A 22 -8.65 4.93 -2.13
C ALA A 22 -7.63 4.21 -1.26
N TRP A 23 -6.33 4.32 -1.54
CA TRP A 23 -5.30 3.65 -0.73
C TRP A 23 -5.17 4.25 0.67
N ARG A 24 -5.31 5.58 0.83
CA ARG A 24 -5.35 6.20 2.16
C ARG A 24 -6.50 5.66 3.00
N GLU A 25 -7.69 5.53 2.41
CA GLU A 25 -8.85 4.96 3.09
C GLU A 25 -8.71 3.46 3.33
N GLY A 26 -8.22 2.72 2.33
CA GLY A 26 -7.99 1.28 2.42
C GLY A 26 -6.99 0.91 3.52
N ALA A 27 -5.89 1.66 3.65
CA ALA A 27 -4.91 1.45 4.73
C ALA A 27 -5.58 1.59 6.11
N ARG A 28 -6.34 2.67 6.35
CA ARG A 28 -7.06 2.89 7.61
C ARG A 28 -8.04 1.77 7.96
N GLN A 29 -8.81 1.29 6.97
CA GLN A 29 -9.76 0.21 7.20
C GLN A 29 -9.06 -1.12 7.54
N LEU A 30 -7.95 -1.40 6.87
CA LEU A 30 -7.14 -2.60 7.13
C LEU A 30 -6.49 -2.55 8.52
N GLU A 31 -6.00 -1.38 8.94
CA GLU A 31 -5.50 -1.16 10.30
C GLU A 31 -6.59 -1.41 11.35
N THR A 32 -7.77 -0.84 11.14
CA THR A 32 -8.92 -0.98 12.05
C THR A 32 -9.40 -2.44 12.17
N THR A 33 -9.24 -3.22 11.11
CA THR A 33 -9.64 -4.63 11.07
C THR A 33 -8.50 -5.60 11.39
N GLY A 34 -7.33 -5.09 11.79
CA GLY A 34 -6.17 -5.92 12.16
C GLY A 34 -5.46 -6.61 10.99
N GLN A 35 -5.78 -6.25 9.75
CA GLN A 35 -5.13 -6.76 8.53
C GLN A 35 -3.83 -5.99 8.26
N LEU A 36 -2.90 -6.03 9.22
CA LEU A 36 -1.75 -5.14 9.26
C LEU A 36 -0.76 -5.36 8.12
N LEU A 37 -0.61 -6.60 7.63
CA LEU A 37 0.26 -6.91 6.50
C LEU A 37 -0.26 -6.30 5.20
N GLN A 38 -1.57 -6.40 4.96
CA GLN A 38 -2.24 -5.76 3.84
C GLN A 38 -2.19 -4.23 3.98
N ALA A 39 -2.37 -3.70 5.20
CA ALA A 39 -2.25 -2.26 5.45
C ALA A 39 -0.85 -1.74 5.10
N ALA A 40 0.20 -2.46 5.50
CA ALA A 40 1.58 -2.13 5.12
C ALA A 40 1.78 -2.21 3.61
N GLY A 41 1.21 -3.21 2.93
CA GLY A 41 1.22 -3.32 1.47
C GLY A 41 0.55 -2.14 0.76
N VAL A 42 -0.61 -1.70 1.25
CA VAL A 42 -1.33 -0.52 0.73
C VAL A 42 -0.52 0.75 0.94
N ARG A 43 0.09 0.96 2.12
CA ARG A 43 0.94 2.14 2.39
C ARG A 43 2.17 2.18 1.49
N HIS A 44 2.79 1.02 1.23
CA HIS A 44 3.90 0.93 0.30
C HIS A 44 3.49 1.37 -1.12
N ARG A 45 2.36 0.87 -1.64
CA ARG A 45 1.83 1.27 -2.95
C ARG A 45 1.43 2.75 -2.99
N LEU A 46 0.80 3.25 -1.93
CA LEU A 46 0.48 4.67 -1.79
C LEU A 46 1.74 5.54 -1.85
N GLY A 47 2.80 5.14 -1.15
CA GLY A 47 4.06 5.89 -1.17
C GLY A 47 4.72 5.90 -2.56
N ARG A 48 4.68 4.77 -3.28
CA ARG A 48 5.13 4.70 -4.68
C ARG A 48 4.33 5.64 -5.60
N ALA A 49 3.03 5.74 -5.39
CA ALA A 49 2.16 6.60 -6.21
C ALA A 49 2.31 8.09 -5.92
N LEU A 50 2.54 8.47 -4.65
CA LEU A 50 2.77 9.87 -4.27
C LEU A 50 4.15 10.38 -4.75
N GLY A 51 5.17 9.52 -4.69
CA GLY A 51 6.54 9.93 -4.95
C GLY A 51 7.03 11.01 -3.97
N GLY A 52 8.16 11.65 -4.28
CA GLY A 52 8.76 12.67 -3.43
C GLY A 52 9.09 12.19 -2.02
N ASP A 53 9.27 13.13 -1.10
CA ASP A 53 9.69 12.83 0.28
C ASP A 53 8.57 12.14 1.08
N GLU A 54 7.30 12.54 0.88
CA GLU A 54 6.14 11.90 1.52
C GLU A 54 6.04 10.44 1.09
N GLY A 55 6.15 10.18 -0.22
CA GLY A 55 6.08 8.83 -0.76
C GLY A 55 7.23 7.94 -0.29
N ALA A 56 8.45 8.49 -0.27
CA ALA A 56 9.63 7.79 0.23
C ALA A 56 9.48 7.42 1.72
N ALA A 57 8.96 8.33 2.55
CA ALA A 57 8.72 8.07 3.96
C ALA A 57 7.70 6.95 4.19
N LEU A 58 6.62 6.93 3.39
CA LEU A 58 5.59 5.88 3.46
C LEU A 58 6.13 4.50 3.06
N VAL A 59 6.93 4.44 1.99
CA VAL A 59 7.59 3.19 1.55
C VAL A 59 8.53 2.69 2.65
N GLN A 60 9.41 3.56 3.16
CA GLN A 60 10.37 3.17 4.20
C GLN A 60 9.69 2.69 5.48
N ALA A 61 8.64 3.38 5.93
CA ALA A 61 7.89 2.97 7.12
C ALA A 61 7.20 1.60 6.93
N ALA A 62 6.61 1.36 5.76
CA ALA A 62 5.98 0.08 5.44
C ALA A 62 7.00 -1.07 5.39
N GLU A 63 8.14 -0.86 4.72
CA GLU A 63 9.21 -1.86 4.64
C GLU A 63 9.83 -2.15 6.01
N ALA A 64 10.10 -1.11 6.81
CA ALA A 64 10.64 -1.25 8.16
C ALA A 64 9.68 -2.04 9.05
N TRP A 65 8.38 -1.77 8.97
CA TRP A 65 7.37 -2.54 9.70
C TRP A 65 7.36 -4.01 9.24
N MET A 66 7.35 -4.27 7.94
CA MET A 66 7.37 -5.64 7.39
C MET A 66 8.62 -6.41 7.82
N LYS A 67 9.80 -5.78 7.75
CA LYS A 67 11.05 -6.35 8.26
C LYS A 67 10.96 -6.65 9.76
N GLY A 68 10.35 -5.76 10.54
CA GLY A 68 10.06 -5.99 11.96
C GLY A 68 9.13 -7.18 12.23
N GLN A 69 8.30 -7.58 11.26
CA GLN A 69 7.48 -8.79 11.32
C GLN A 69 8.21 -10.05 10.78
N GLY A 70 9.49 -9.94 10.41
CA GLY A 70 10.28 -11.05 9.87
C GLY A 70 10.18 -11.25 8.36
N VAL A 71 9.58 -10.31 7.63
CA VAL A 71 9.54 -10.36 6.16
C VAL A 71 10.95 -10.05 5.60
N VAL A 72 11.51 -11.01 4.87
CA VAL A 72 12.86 -10.90 4.27
C VAL A 72 12.84 -10.03 3.01
N ASP A 73 11.82 -10.18 2.16
CA ASP A 73 11.63 -9.42 0.93
C ASP A 73 10.30 -8.66 0.98
N PRO A 74 10.29 -7.41 1.50
CA PRO A 74 9.07 -6.60 1.56
C PRO A 74 8.44 -6.32 0.19
N GLU A 75 9.23 -6.08 -0.85
CA GLU A 75 8.68 -5.78 -2.18
C GLU A 75 8.01 -7.01 -2.79
N GLY A 76 8.63 -8.19 -2.67
CA GLY A 76 8.02 -9.47 -3.03
C GLY A 76 6.76 -9.76 -2.22
N MET A 77 6.77 -9.47 -0.92
CA MET A 77 5.60 -9.61 -0.05
C MET A 77 4.45 -8.70 -0.49
N VAL A 78 4.73 -7.42 -0.78
CA VAL A 78 3.75 -6.46 -1.30
C VAL A 78 3.13 -6.99 -2.60
N ARG A 79 3.96 -7.49 -3.52
CA ARG A 79 3.49 -8.07 -4.80
C ARG A 79 2.52 -9.23 -4.57
N MET A 80 2.86 -10.12 -3.64
CA MET A 80 2.04 -11.29 -3.30
C MET A 80 0.69 -10.88 -2.67
N VAL A 81 0.68 -9.95 -1.70
CA VAL A 81 -0.55 -9.59 -0.97
C VAL A 81 -1.46 -8.61 -1.71
N MET A 82 -0.89 -7.78 -2.60
CA MET A 82 -1.63 -6.78 -3.38
C MET A 82 -2.06 -7.28 -4.77
N GLY A 83 -1.62 -8.47 -5.18
CA GLY A 83 -2.09 -9.12 -6.41
C GLY A 83 -1.78 -8.38 -7.71
N THR A 84 -0.67 -7.64 -7.78
CA THR A 84 -0.23 -6.92 -8.99
C THR A 84 1.28 -6.94 -9.12
N PRO A 85 1.83 -7.10 -10.36
CA PRO A 85 3.28 -7.11 -10.60
C PRO A 85 4.02 -5.88 -10.07
#